data_AF-A0A060C9I3-F1
#
_entry.id   AF-A0A060C9I3-F1
#
_cell.length_a   1.000
_cell.length_b   1.000
_cell.length_c   1.000
_cell.angle_alpha   90.00
_cell.angle_beta   90.00
_cell.angle_gamma   90.00
#
_symmetry.space_group_name_H-M   'P 1'
#
loop_
_entity.id
_entity.type
_entity.pdbx_description
1 polymer ?
#
loop_
_entity_poly.entity_id
_entity_poly.type
_entity_poly.pdbx_seq_one_letter_code
_entity_poly.pdbx_strand_id
1 'polypeptide(L)'
;GYQATGYFAADSRYGVPKGLMQLVDELHQANIGVILDMVPVHFALDPYGLEKFDGSNVYEYSGDMEYSQWGSKNFDLGKDPVRSFLISSADFFLSLFHFDGIRIDAVSNIIFTP
;
A
#
# COMPACT_ATOMS: atom_id res chain seq x y z
N GLY A 1 9.50 3.64 1.90
CA GLY A 1 8.64 2.58 2.45
C GLY A 1 7.23 3.10 2.60
N TYR A 2 7.01 4.00 3.57
CA TYR A 2 5.68 4.46 3.96
C TYR A 2 4.99 5.48 3.02
N GLN A 3 5.70 5.97 1.99
CA GLN A 3 5.11 6.75 0.89
C GLN A 3 5.23 5.92 -0.38
N ALA A 4 4.23 5.08 -0.63
CA ALA A 4 4.21 4.16 -1.75
C ALA A 4 3.52 4.77 -2.98
N THR A 5 3.96 4.32 -4.16
CA THR A 5 3.36 4.64 -5.48
C THR A 5 2.96 3.39 -6.25
N GLY A 6 3.70 2.28 -6.11
CA GLY A 6 3.42 1.00 -6.77
C GLY A 6 2.93 -0.09 -5.81
N TYR A 7 1.61 -0.21 -5.63
CA TYR A 7 1.00 -1.13 -4.67
C TYR A 7 0.96 -2.61 -5.14
N PHE A 8 1.21 -2.87 -6.42
CA PHE A 8 1.21 -4.22 -7.02
C PHE A 8 2.59 -4.61 -7.56
N ALA A 9 3.66 -4.11 -6.93
CA ALA A 9 5.03 -4.36 -7.36
C ALA A 9 5.98 -4.54 -6.18
N ALA A 10 6.96 -5.41 -6.34
CA ALA A 10 8.13 -5.45 -5.48
C ALA A 10 9.07 -4.30 -5.85
N ASP A 11 9.71 -3.68 -4.84
CA ASP A 11 10.64 -2.58 -5.06
C ASP A 11 11.88 -3.05 -5.83
N SER A 12 12.15 -2.41 -6.98
CA SER A 12 13.19 -2.82 -7.91
C SER A 12 14.61 -2.58 -7.41
N ARG A 13 14.81 -1.83 -6.33
CA ARG A 13 16.14 -1.62 -5.71
C ARG A 13 16.79 -2.94 -5.27
N TYR A 14 16.00 -3.98 -5.05
CA TYR A 14 16.47 -5.31 -4.62
C TYR A 14 16.36 -6.38 -5.72
N GLY A 15 16.09 -5.98 -6.98
CA GLY A 15 16.03 -6.87 -8.13
C GLY A 15 14.62 -7.05 -8.68
N VAL A 16 14.37 -8.22 -9.28
CA VAL A 16 13.08 -8.53 -9.93
C VAL A 16 12.11 -9.19 -8.94
N PRO A 17 10.78 -9.14 -9.18
CA PRO A 17 9.78 -9.71 -8.27
C PRO A 17 10.01 -11.18 -7.88
N LYS A 18 10.53 -11.99 -8.82
CA LYS A 18 10.89 -13.39 -8.55
C LYS A 18 11.95 -13.56 -7.46
N GLY A 19 12.84 -12.57 -7.29
CA GLY A 19 13.83 -12.57 -6.21
C GLY A 19 13.18 -12.43 -4.83
N LEU A 20 12.14 -11.59 -4.71
CA LEU A 20 11.37 -11.49 -3.46
C LEU A 20 10.60 -12.80 -3.18
N MET A 21 10.01 -13.42 -4.21
CA MET A 21 9.34 -14.72 -4.06
C MET A 21 10.32 -15.80 -3.57
N GLN A 22 11.55 -15.82 -4.12
CA GLN A 22 12.59 -16.74 -3.69
C GLN A 22 13.01 -16.49 -2.22
N LEU A 23 13.16 -15.22 -1.82
CA LEU A 23 13.48 -14.89 -0.43
C LEU A 23 12.41 -15.42 0.54
N VAL A 24 11.13 -15.24 0.22
CA VAL A 24 10.03 -15.75 1.05
C VAL A 24 10.08 -17.29 1.13
N ASP A 25 10.28 -17.97 -0.01
CA ASP A 25 10.41 -19.43 -0.05
C ASP A 25 11.59 -19.95 0.79
N GLU A 26 12.75 -19.30 0.72
CA GLU A 26 13.93 -19.66 1.52
C GLU A 26 13.67 -19.47 3.04
N LEU A 27 12.96 -18.41 3.43
CA LEU A 27 12.56 -18.18 4.83
C LEU A 27 11.56 -19.24 5.31
N HIS A 28 10.61 -19.62 4.47
CA HIS A 28 9.66 -20.68 4.77
C HIS A 28 10.33 -22.04 4.94
N GLN A 29 11.29 -22.40 4.08
CA GLN A 29 12.10 -23.62 4.24
C GLN A 29 12.90 -23.62 5.56
N ALA A 30 13.23 -22.44 6.08
CA ALA A 30 13.87 -22.26 7.39
C ALA A 30 12.88 -22.16 8.57
N ASN A 31 11.57 -22.35 8.36
CA ASN A 31 10.49 -22.17 9.34
C ASN A 31 10.41 -20.75 9.92
N ILE A 32 10.64 -19.73 9.09
CA ILE A 32 10.53 -18.31 9.46
C ILE A 32 9.35 -17.70 8.69
N GLY A 33 8.38 -17.15 9.43
CA GLY A 33 7.27 -16.39 8.84
C GLY A 33 7.68 -14.97 8.43
N VAL A 34 7.03 -14.43 7.41
CA VAL A 34 7.31 -13.13 6.81
C VAL A 34 6.09 -12.21 6.89
N ILE A 35 6.25 -11.05 7.53
CA ILE A 35 5.19 -10.05 7.68
C ILE A 35 5.53 -8.82 6.81
N LEU A 36 4.54 -8.33 6.06
CA LEU A 36 4.66 -7.12 5.26
C LEU A 36 4.09 -5.90 6.00
N ASP A 37 4.84 -4.81 6.04
CA ASP A 37 4.33 -3.50 6.44
C ASP A 37 3.57 -2.85 5.28
N MET A 38 2.30 -2.46 5.51
CA MET A 38 1.47 -1.74 4.53
C MET A 38 0.89 -0.46 5.10
N VAL A 39 0.74 0.55 4.23
CA VAL A 39 0.19 1.87 4.57
C VAL A 39 -1.04 2.16 3.69
N PRO A 40 -2.25 1.89 4.20
CA PRO A 40 -3.50 2.17 3.48
C PRO A 40 -4.06 3.57 3.80
N VAL A 41 -3.35 4.38 4.61
CA VAL A 41 -3.82 5.69 5.06
C VAL A 41 -3.55 6.77 4.01
N HIS A 42 -2.37 6.74 3.42
CA HIS A 42 -1.89 7.81 2.55
C HIS A 42 -0.92 7.29 1.48
N PHE A 43 -0.72 8.08 0.42
CA PHE A 43 0.17 7.77 -0.70
C PHE A 43 0.96 8.99 -1.18
N ALA A 44 2.06 8.76 -1.90
CA ALA A 44 2.98 9.82 -2.32
C ALA A 44 2.38 10.75 -3.40
N LEU A 45 2.87 11.99 -3.47
CA LEU A 45 2.40 13.02 -4.43
C LEU A 45 3.09 12.96 -5.80
N ASP A 46 3.84 11.89 -6.07
CA ASP A 46 4.56 11.78 -7.32
C ASP A 46 3.58 11.80 -8.53
N PRO A 47 3.81 12.64 -9.57
CA PRO A 47 2.86 12.77 -10.68
C PRO A 47 2.63 11.49 -11.51
N TYR A 48 3.55 10.52 -11.41
CA TYR A 48 3.42 9.20 -12.02
C TYR A 48 2.69 8.19 -11.13
N GLY A 49 2.31 8.60 -9.90
CA GLY A 49 1.60 7.81 -8.92
C GLY A 49 0.07 7.94 -9.06
N LEU A 50 -0.62 8.07 -7.93
CA LEU A 50 -2.08 8.01 -7.86
C LEU A 50 -2.75 9.39 -7.75
N GLU A 51 -2.00 10.47 -7.51
CA GLU A 51 -2.57 11.82 -7.36
C GLU A 51 -3.24 12.24 -8.67
N LYS A 52 -4.50 12.72 -8.57
CA LYS A 52 -5.26 13.21 -9.73
C LYS A 52 -5.21 12.25 -10.92
N PHE A 53 -5.39 10.96 -10.64
CA PHE A 53 -5.16 9.88 -11.59
C PHE A 53 -5.84 10.07 -12.97
N ASP A 54 -7.04 10.66 -12.99
CA ASP A 54 -7.76 11.02 -14.23
C ASP A 54 -8.02 12.54 -14.36
N GLY A 55 -7.32 13.36 -13.57
CA GLY A 55 -7.57 14.79 -13.40
C GLY A 55 -8.55 15.14 -12.27
N SER A 56 -9.27 14.15 -11.71
CA SER A 56 -10.14 14.30 -10.53
C SER A 56 -9.57 13.58 -9.30
N ASN A 57 -10.19 13.79 -8.13
CA ASN A 57 -9.83 13.08 -6.89
C ASN A 57 -10.36 11.63 -6.94
N VAL A 58 -9.68 10.75 -7.67
CA VAL A 58 -10.07 9.34 -7.83
C VAL A 58 -9.80 8.56 -6.56
N TYR A 59 -8.53 8.53 -6.14
CA TYR A 59 -8.07 7.73 -5.00
C TYR A 59 -8.09 8.50 -3.69
N GLU A 60 -7.89 9.81 -3.76
CA GLU A 60 -7.80 10.70 -2.63
C GLU A 60 -9.16 11.30 -2.22
N TYR A 61 -9.25 11.73 -0.97
CA TYR A 61 -10.33 12.61 -0.53
C TYR A 61 -10.25 13.96 -1.26
N SER A 62 -11.37 14.68 -1.31
CA SER A 62 -11.41 16.09 -1.67
C SER A 62 -11.61 16.97 -0.43
N GLY A 63 -11.17 18.23 -0.50
CA GLY A 63 -11.37 19.20 0.58
C GLY A 63 -10.36 19.04 1.72
N ASP A 64 -10.79 19.28 2.96
CA ASP A 64 -9.89 19.37 4.12
C ASP A 64 -9.17 18.05 4.46
N MET A 65 -9.74 16.92 4.05
CA MET A 65 -9.15 15.58 4.21
C MET A 65 -8.15 15.22 3.10
N GLU A 66 -7.99 16.04 2.07
CA GLU A 66 -7.18 15.70 0.90
C GLU A 66 -5.71 15.43 1.24
N TYR A 67 -5.17 16.16 2.22
CA TYR A 67 -3.78 16.04 2.63
C TYR A 67 -3.63 15.46 4.04
N SER A 68 -2.67 14.56 4.18
CA SER A 68 -2.21 14.06 5.47
C SER A 68 -1.38 15.12 6.20
N GLN A 69 -1.18 14.91 7.50
CA GLN A 69 -0.24 15.72 8.30
C GLN A 69 1.21 15.68 7.79
N TRP A 70 1.55 14.73 6.91
CA TRP A 70 2.88 14.57 6.32
C TRP A 70 2.99 15.18 4.92
N GLY A 71 1.95 15.89 4.45
CA GLY A 71 1.92 16.50 3.12
C GLY A 71 1.72 15.50 1.97
N SER A 72 1.27 14.28 2.27
CA SER A 72 0.91 13.26 1.26
C SER A 72 -0.61 13.25 1.04
N LYS A 73 -1.14 12.58 0.01
CA LYS A 73 -2.60 12.43 -0.14
C LYS A 73 -3.15 11.35 0.78
N ASN A 74 -4.31 11.58 1.40
CA ASN A 74 -5.03 10.52 2.10
C ASN A 74 -5.90 9.73 1.11
N PHE A 75 -5.94 8.40 1.23
CA PHE A 75 -6.89 7.59 0.48
C PHE A 75 -8.33 7.86 0.92
N ASP A 76 -9.24 8.02 -0.02
CA ASP A 76 -10.68 8.08 0.24
C ASP A 76 -11.22 6.68 0.53
N LEU A 77 -11.14 6.30 1.81
CA LEU A 77 -11.61 5.00 2.28
C LEU A 77 -13.15 4.89 2.25
N GLY A 78 -13.87 5.97 1.91
CA GLY A 78 -15.32 5.97 1.68
C GLY A 78 -15.71 5.35 0.33
N LYS A 79 -14.81 5.37 -0.65
CA LYS A 79 -15.05 4.84 -2.01
C LYS A 79 -14.78 3.35 -2.13
N ASP A 80 -15.75 2.60 -2.67
CA ASP A 80 -15.62 1.16 -2.95
C ASP A 80 -14.39 0.81 -3.82
N PRO A 81 -14.12 1.51 -4.94
CA PRO A 81 -12.96 1.21 -5.77
C PRO A 81 -11.62 1.38 -5.04
N VAL A 82 -11.52 2.36 -4.13
CA VAL A 82 -10.30 2.61 -3.33
C VAL A 82 -10.09 1.49 -2.31
N ARG A 83 -11.16 1.10 -1.59
CA ARG A 83 -11.10 -0.06 -0.68
C ARG A 83 -10.73 -1.34 -1.43
N SER A 84 -11.34 -1.57 -2.58
CA SER A 84 -11.05 -2.72 -3.44
C SER A 84 -9.59 -2.74 -3.89
N PHE A 85 -9.05 -1.61 -4.36
CA PHE A 85 -7.64 -1.47 -4.72
C PHE A 85 -6.70 -1.83 -3.55
N LEU A 86 -6.93 -1.26 -2.36
CA LEU A 86 -6.08 -1.51 -1.19
C LEU A 86 -6.14 -2.97 -0.72
N ILE A 87 -7.34 -3.53 -0.59
CA ILE A 87 -7.53 -4.94 -0.18
C ILE A 87 -6.93 -5.88 -1.22
N SER A 88 -7.10 -5.59 -2.50
CA SER A 88 -6.53 -6.40 -3.59
C SER A 88 -4.99 -6.32 -3.61
N SER A 89 -4.41 -5.18 -3.23
CA SER A 89 -2.95 -5.05 -3.10
C SER A 89 -2.39 -5.86 -1.93
N ALA A 90 -3.13 -5.95 -0.82
CA ALA A 90 -2.80 -6.82 0.29
C ALA A 90 -2.87 -8.30 -0.13
N ASP A 91 -3.99 -8.71 -0.73
CA ASP A 91 -4.17 -10.08 -1.24
C ASP A 91 -3.11 -10.44 -2.27
N PHE A 92 -2.71 -9.52 -3.14
CA PHE A 92 -1.64 -9.75 -4.11
C PHE A 92 -0.34 -10.24 -3.45
N PHE A 93 0.10 -9.62 -2.36
CA PHE A 93 1.31 -10.07 -1.66
C PHE A 93 1.09 -11.38 -0.88
N LEU A 94 -0.08 -11.56 -0.26
CA LEU A 94 -0.39 -12.80 0.46
C LEU A 94 -0.51 -14.00 -0.49
N SER A 95 -1.28 -13.85 -1.56
CA SER A 95 -1.63 -14.93 -2.48
C SER A 95 -0.55 -15.22 -3.52
N LEU A 96 0.17 -14.21 -4.04
CA LEU A 96 1.17 -14.40 -5.08
C LEU A 96 2.61 -14.49 -4.55
N PHE A 97 2.93 -13.75 -3.49
CA PHE A 97 4.28 -13.73 -2.89
C PHE A 97 4.37 -14.56 -1.61
N HIS A 98 3.25 -15.12 -1.14
CA HIS A 98 3.17 -16.00 0.03
C HIS A 98 3.62 -15.33 1.34
N PHE A 99 3.41 -14.02 1.48
CA PHE A 99 3.57 -13.39 2.80
C PHE A 99 2.58 -13.99 3.81
N ASP A 100 3.02 -14.13 5.06
CA ASP A 100 2.24 -14.80 6.11
C ASP A 100 1.32 -13.86 6.89
N GLY A 101 1.53 -12.55 6.73
CA GLY A 101 0.72 -11.55 7.41
C GLY A 101 1.06 -10.14 7.00
N ILE A 102 0.21 -9.21 7.44
CA ILE A 102 0.35 -7.78 7.16
C ILE A 102 0.26 -7.01 8.48
N ARG A 103 1.16 -6.05 8.65
CA ARG A 103 1.04 -5.00 9.67
C ARG A 103 0.57 -3.72 8.99
N ILE A 104 -0.49 -3.12 9.54
CA ILE A 104 -1.00 -1.83 9.07
C ILE A 104 -0.43 -0.71 9.95
N ASP A 105 0.18 0.28 9.31
CA ASP A 105 0.69 1.47 9.98
C ASP A 105 -0.38 2.56 10.16
N ALA A 106 -0.21 3.40 11.19
CA ALA A 106 -1.01 4.59 11.43
C ALA A 106 -2.54 4.38 11.48
N VAL A 107 -3.00 3.25 12.02
CA VAL A 107 -4.44 2.88 12.10
C VAL A 107 -5.29 3.94 12.81
N SER A 108 -4.74 4.73 13.73
CA SER A 108 -5.44 5.85 14.35
C SER A 108 -6.00 6.83 13.31
N ASN A 109 -5.29 7.04 12.20
CA ASN A 109 -5.69 7.96 11.14
C ASN A 109 -6.75 7.35 10.21
N ILE A 110 -7.03 6.05 10.33
CA ILE A 110 -8.18 5.43 9.67
C ILE A 110 -9.44 5.65 10.51
N ILE A 111 -9.30 5.63 11.84
CA ILE A 111 -10.43 5.64 12.78
C ILE A 111 -10.86 7.05 13.17
N PHE A 112 -9.90 7.97 13.34
CA PHE A 112 -10.13 9.28 13.97
C PHE A 112 -9.88 10.47 13.06
N THR A 113 -9.48 10.28 11.82
CA THR A 113 -9.37 11.41 10.88
C THR A 113 -10.78 11.88 10.54
N PRO A 114 -11.14 13.14 10.84
CA PRO A 114 -12.49 13.69 10.69
C PRO A 114 -12.90 13.84 9.22
#